data_AF-A0A7G2LWA9-F1
#
_entry.id   AF-A0A7G2LWA9-F1
#
_cell.length_a   1.000
_cell.length_b   1.000
_cell.length_c   1.000
_cell.angle_alpha   90.00
_cell.angle_beta   90.00
_cell.angle_gamma   90.00
#
_symmetry.space_group_name_H-M   'P 1'
#
loop_
_entity.id
_entity.type
_entity.pdbx_description
1 polymer ?
#
loop_
_entity_poly.entity_id
_entity_poly.type
_entity_poly.pdbx_seq_one_letter_code
_entity_poly.pdbx_strand_id
1 'polypeptide(L)' 'MKKTVIFGALTVAGLAAGAAGAATLDDVKARGKLNCGVTTGLAGFAAPNANGEWEGFDVG' A
#
# COMPACT_ATOMS: atom_id res chain seq x y z
N MET A 1 -29.18 25.85 -13.37
CA MET A 1 -29.51 24.74 -12.43
C MET A 1 -28.81 23.44 -12.80
N LYS A 2 -29.07 22.81 -13.96
CA LYS A 2 -28.40 21.53 -14.34
C LYS A 2 -26.87 21.58 -14.37
N LYS A 3 -26.26 22.65 -14.92
CA LYS A 3 -24.80 22.81 -14.98
C LYS A 3 -24.15 22.96 -13.60
N THR A 4 -24.81 23.69 -12.70
CA THR A 4 -24.33 23.92 -11.32
C THR A 4 -24.32 22.63 -10.50
N VAL A 5 -25.34 21.77 -10.70
CA VAL A 5 -25.40 20.43 -10.07
C VAL A 5 -24.29 19.53 -10.60
N ILE A 6 -24.01 19.57 -11.91
CA ILE A 6 -22.92 18.79 -12.51
C ILE A 6 -21.54 19.23 -11.98
N PHE A 7 -21.26 20.53 -11.94
CA PHE A 7 -20.00 21.04 -11.38
C PHE A 7 -19.85 20.74 -9.89
N GLY A 8 -20.95 20.81 -9.12
CA GLY A 8 -20.93 20.42 -7.70
C GLY A 8 -20.72 18.92 -7.48
N ALA A 9 -21.22 18.05 -8.36
CA ALA A 9 -20.96 16.61 -8.28
C ALA A 9 -19.51 16.27 -8.62
N LEU A 10 -18.91 16.96 -9.60
CA LEU A 10 -17.51 16.78 -10.00
C LEU A 10 -16.52 17.17 -8.90
N THR A 11 -16.80 18.24 -8.14
CA THR A 11 -15.91 18.66 -7.04
C THR A 11 -15.94 17.68 -5.87
N VAL A 12 -17.11 17.15 -5.51
CA VAL A 12 -17.24 16.13 -4.45
C VAL A 12 -16.55 14.83 -4.85
N ALA A 13 -16.73 14.38 -6.10
CA ALA A 13 -16.07 13.17 -6.61
C ALA A 13 -14.54 13.32 -6.64
N GLY A 14 -14.03 14.49 -7.02
CA GLY A 14 -12.59 14.79 -7.03
C GLY A 14 -11.97 14.76 -5.63
N LEU A 15 -12.67 15.26 -4.61
CA LEU A 15 -12.20 15.26 -3.22
C LEU A 15 -12.17 13.84 -2.62
N ALA A 16 -13.17 13.02 -2.92
CA ALA A 16 -13.25 11.65 -2.43
C ALA A 16 -12.12 10.75 -2.99
N ALA A 17 -11.69 11.00 -4.23
CA ALA A 17 -10.62 10.22 -4.86
C ALA A 17 -9.24 10.43 -4.20
N GLY A 18 -8.98 11.59 -3.61
CA GLY A 18 -7.70 11.91 -2.95
C GLY A 18 -7.53 11.31 -1.55
N ALA A 19 -8.61 10.92 -0.88
CA ALA A 19 -8.58 10.42 0.50
C ALA A 19 -8.12 8.95 0.64
N ALA A 20 -8.21 8.16 -0.44
CA ALA A 20 -7.96 6.72 -0.38
C ALA A 20 -6.47 6.33 -0.28
N GLY A 21 -5.54 7.23 -0.63
CA GLY A 21 -4.10 6.94 -0.62
C GLY A 21 -3.35 7.39 0.64
N ALA A 22 -3.86 8.38 1.38
CA ALA A 22 -3.18 8.95 2.54
C ALA A 22 -3.23 8.03 3.77
N ALA A 23 -4.38 7.37 3.99
CA ALA A 23 -4.60 6.52 5.17
C ALA A 23 -3.56 5.40 5.31
N THR A 24 -3.23 4.69 4.23
CA THR A 24 -2.30 3.54 4.30
C THR A 24 -0.89 3.94 4.73
N LEU A 25 -0.35 5.05 4.19
CA LEU A 25 1.01 5.49 4.53
C LEU A 25 1.05 6.04 5.96
N ASP A 26 0.03 6.79 6.36
CA ASP A 26 -0.06 7.33 7.72
C ASP A 26 -0.20 6.19 8.75
N ASP A 27 -0.97 5.15 8.44
CA ASP A 27 -1.07 3.94 9.27
C ASP A 27 0.29 3.21 9.39
N VAL A 28 1.06 3.13 8.31
CA VAL A 28 2.42 2.54 8.33
C VAL A 28 3.36 3.37 9.20
N LYS A 29 3.32 4.70 9.06
CA LYS A 29 4.12 5.62 9.88
C LYS A 29 3.74 5.54 11.36
N ALA A 30 2.45 5.54 11.66
CA ALA A 30 1.93 5.40 13.03
C ALA A 30 2.35 4.06 13.67
N ARG A 31 2.42 2.98 12.88
CA ARG A 31 2.94 1.67 13.32
C ARG A 31 4.46 1.70 13.60
N GLY A 32 5.19 2.65 13.02
CA GLY A 32 6.65 2.78 13.15
C GLY A 32 7.45 1.70 12.41
N LYS A 33 6.78 0.85 11.62
CA LYS A 33 7.42 -0.20 10.81
C LYS A 33 6.56 -0.56 9.60
N LEU A 34 7.25 -0.90 8.51
CA LEU A 34 6.66 -1.55 7.34
C LEU A 34 6.62 -3.06 7.57
N ASN A 35 5.48 -3.68 7.34
CA ASN A 35 5.37 -5.14 7.33
C ASN A 35 5.55 -5.62 5.89
N CYS A 36 6.71 -6.19 5.56
CA CYS A 36 7.00 -6.76 4.25
C CYS A 36 6.60 -8.25 4.25
N GLY A 37 5.53 -8.59 3.53
CA GLY A 37 5.13 -9.99 3.32
C GLY A 37 5.80 -10.55 2.08
N VAL A 38 6.27 -11.79 2.15
CA VAL A 38 6.86 -12.53 1.03
C VAL A 38 6.23 -13.91 0.89
N THR A 39 6.29 -14.49 -0.30
CA THR A 39 5.90 -15.89 -0.53
C THR A 39 6.91 -16.82 0.16
N THR A 40 6.42 -17.80 0.92
CA THR A 40 7.31 -18.76 1.62
C THR A 40 7.71 -19.89 0.68
N GLY A 41 9.01 -20.17 0.60
CA GLY A 41 9.53 -21.40 -0.02
C GLY A 41 9.73 -21.33 -1.54
N LEU A 42 9.69 -20.12 -2.13
CA LEU A 42 10.08 -19.92 -3.52
C LEU A 42 11.58 -19.63 -3.60
N ALA A 43 12.38 -20.68 -3.77
CA ALA A 43 13.84 -20.58 -3.81
C ALA A 43 14.32 -19.57 -4.86
N GLY A 44 15.24 -18.69 -4.47
CA GLY A 44 15.73 -17.58 -5.29
C GLY A 44 14.90 -16.28 -5.16
N PHE A 45 13.65 -16.35 -4.70
CA PHE A 45 12.78 -15.18 -4.49
C PHE A 45 12.59 -14.87 -3.01
N ALA A 46 12.20 -15.86 -2.21
CA ALA A 46 12.09 -15.72 -0.75
C ALA A 46 12.09 -17.09 -0.05
N ALA A 47 13.15 -17.35 0.71
CA ALA A 47 13.26 -18.54 1.56
C ALA A 47 14.18 -18.28 2.77
N PRO A 48 13.94 -18.93 3.92
CA PRO A 48 14.87 -18.90 5.04
C PRO A 48 16.17 -19.66 4.71
N ASN A 49 17.31 -19.08 5.06
CA ASN A 49 18.63 -19.71 5.00
C ASN A 49 18.84 -20.69 6.17
N ALA A 50 20.02 -21.30 6.27
CA ALA A 50 20.34 -22.25 7.34
C ALA A 50 20.31 -21.64 8.76
N ASN A 51 20.45 -20.32 8.89
CA ASN A 51 20.36 -19.59 10.15
C ASN A 51 18.93 -19.11 10.45
N GLY A 52 17.97 -19.37 9.55
CA GLY A 52 16.59 -18.91 9.66
C GLY A 52 16.37 -17.46 9.21
N GLU A 53 17.38 -16.81 8.62
CA GLU A 53 17.24 -15.47 8.05
C GLU A 53 16.63 -15.57 6.65
N TRP A 54 15.73 -14.67 6.31
CA TRP A 54 15.09 -14.66 4.99
C TRP A 54 16.02 -14.07 3.93
N GLU A 55 16.11 -14.73 2.79
CA GLU A 55 16.92 -14.31 1.64
C GLU A 55 16.19 -14.55 0.31
N GLY A 56 16.58 -13.79 -0.72
CA GLY A 56 16.09 -13.93 -2.09
C GLY A 56 15.76 -12.58 -2.75
N PHE A 57 15.34 -12.62 -4.00
CA PHE A 57 15.02 -11.44 -4.81
C PHE A 57 13.99 -10.49 -4.15
N ASP A 58 13.01 -11.03 -3.42
CA ASP A 58 11.96 -10.23 -2.75
C ASP A 58 12.41 -9.70 -1.36
N VAL A 59 13.56 -10.13 -0.85
CA VAL A 59 14.04 -9.86 0.53
C VAL A 59 15.26 -8.91 0.57
N GLY A 60 15.86 -8.63 -0.60
CA GLY A 60 17.02 -7.74 -0.74
C GLY A 60 16.77 -6.27 -0.45
#